data_AF-B8J173-F1
#
_entry.id   AF-B8J173-F1
#
_cell.length_a   1.000
_cell.length_b   1.000
_cell.length_c   1.000
_cell.angle_alpha   90.00
_cell.angle_beta   90.00
_cell.angle_gamma   90.00
#
_symmetry.space_group_name_H-M   'P 1'
#
loop_
_entity.id
_entity.type
_entity.pdbx_description
1 polymer ?
#
loop_
_entity_poly.entity_id
_entity_poly.type
_entity_poly.pdbx_seq_one_letter_code
_entity_poly.pdbx_strand_id
1 'polypeptide(L)'
;MSRLQLKITAGQAGKRLDRILGATVPELSRAALQKVVQAGCCTVDGLPEKRPAAKMRMGQTVTLDLPEHPDRLQPEEGHLELLWQDDHLVVCNKPAGLTVHPCPSCPEQTLVQRLLGRFPQLSRLEGQRPGIVHRLDKDTSGLLVVALTEADCLALAAAFAERQVHKEYLALVSGLPPLEGQCREPLGRHPTAKIKMAVVPEDQGGRNAFTEWRRLWNTDDGSVSLLAVRIHTGRTHQIRVHMTHLGYPLLGDRLYAPKAVQNMAPRQMLHAWRLGFTHPASGEDMRFTCPPPHDMPDAALAAMQRMQRLVITGNPGSGKSTLSASLAALGVPVISADDVVADLYAPGGAGSQWIGRLRGGLLGADGAVSRSALMAAMREDPVLRRDVEQTVHALTQQRIADFWQQHENAGIPLAAAEIPLYFECGWQHVFRPVPLSVGVHCPLPLRSARTAEHRGWNQEKMAALEEWQWPEDRKMGACDMVITNEDDLPRLQEKAAGLVEKLRLLEQEKKEEQARTLGRIWSSD
;
A
#
# COMPACT_ATOMS: atom_id res chain seq x y z
N MET A 1 -3.84 1.15 50.63
CA MET A 1 -4.28 -0.23 50.89
C MET A 1 -5.71 -0.19 51.41
N SER A 2 -6.63 -0.97 50.84
CA SER A 2 -7.98 -1.11 51.40
C SER A 2 -8.00 -2.26 52.40
N ARG A 3 -8.26 -1.95 53.68
CA ARG A 3 -8.36 -2.96 54.74
C ARG A 3 -9.82 -3.29 54.97
N LEU A 4 -10.20 -4.56 54.76
CA LEU A 4 -11.53 -5.06 55.07
C LEU A 4 -11.49 -5.82 56.38
N GLN A 5 -12.37 -5.45 57.32
CA GLN A 5 -12.53 -6.17 58.59
C GLN A 5 -13.98 -6.62 58.73
N LEU A 6 -14.19 -7.90 59.05
CA LEU A 6 -15.51 -8.49 59.24
C LEU A 6 -15.54 -9.38 60.48
N LYS A 7 -16.60 -9.24 61.26
CA LYS A 7 -16.86 -10.09 62.43
C LYS A 7 -17.80 -11.22 62.04
N ILE A 8 -17.42 -12.46 62.35
CA ILE A 8 -18.17 -13.65 61.94
C ILE A 8 -19.46 -13.75 62.76
N THR A 9 -20.59 -13.68 62.06
CA THR A 9 -21.95 -13.79 62.64
C THR A 9 -22.36 -15.25 62.85
N ALA A 10 -23.44 -15.48 63.62
CA ALA A 10 -23.99 -16.81 63.85
C ALA A 10 -24.36 -17.54 62.53
N GLY A 11 -24.90 -16.83 61.53
CA GLY A 11 -25.25 -17.39 60.22
C GLY A 11 -24.04 -17.66 59.30
N GLN A 12 -22.84 -17.21 59.68
CA GLN A 12 -21.58 -17.46 58.97
C GLN A 12 -20.70 -18.50 59.65
N ALA A 13 -20.98 -18.83 60.91
CA ALA A 13 -20.27 -19.86 61.65
C ALA A 13 -20.34 -21.22 60.91
N GLY A 14 -19.22 -21.93 60.86
CA GLY A 14 -19.08 -23.20 60.16
C GLY A 14 -18.89 -23.10 58.65
N LYS A 15 -19.11 -21.93 58.03
CA LYS A 15 -18.84 -21.71 56.61
C LYS A 15 -17.33 -21.52 56.36
N ARG A 16 -16.91 -21.86 55.15
CA ARG A 16 -15.52 -21.69 54.69
C ARG A 16 -15.19 -20.21 54.50
N LEU A 17 -13.96 -19.83 54.86
CA LEU A 17 -13.42 -18.48 54.73
C LEU A 17 -13.57 -17.94 53.31
N ASP A 18 -13.20 -18.71 52.28
CA ASP A 18 -13.33 -18.31 50.86
C ASP A 18 -14.78 -18.00 50.44
N ARG A 19 -15.74 -18.77 50.96
CA ARG A 19 -17.18 -18.54 50.68
C ARG A 19 -17.72 -17.32 51.40
N ILE A 20 -17.26 -17.05 52.63
CA ILE A 20 -17.64 -15.86 53.38
C ILE A 20 -17.09 -14.62 52.68
N LEU A 21 -15.79 -14.62 52.36
CA LEU A 21 -15.13 -13.52 51.65
C LEU A 21 -15.76 -13.27 50.28
N GLY A 22 -16.09 -14.31 49.52
CA GLY A 22 -16.74 -14.15 48.20
C GLY A 22 -18.15 -13.54 48.27
N ALA A 23 -18.88 -13.73 49.37
CA ALA A 23 -20.16 -13.07 49.58
C ALA A 23 -20.01 -11.61 50.04
N THR A 24 -18.89 -11.28 50.71
CA THR A 24 -18.63 -9.93 51.26
C THR A 24 -17.91 -9.02 50.25
N VAL A 25 -17.09 -9.59 49.36
CA VAL A 25 -16.35 -8.86 48.32
C VAL A 25 -16.72 -9.42 46.95
N PRO A 26 -17.93 -9.13 46.44
CA PRO A 26 -18.40 -9.67 45.16
C PRO A 26 -17.59 -9.18 43.95
N GLU A 27 -16.77 -8.14 44.13
CA GLU A 27 -15.89 -7.59 43.10
C GLU A 27 -14.69 -8.49 42.76
N LEU A 28 -14.31 -9.41 43.66
CA LEU A 28 -13.18 -10.32 43.46
C LEU A 28 -13.69 -11.73 43.19
N SER A 29 -13.09 -12.38 42.19
CA SER A 29 -13.35 -13.79 41.91
C SER A 29 -12.93 -14.66 43.11
N ARG A 30 -13.56 -15.84 43.24
CA ARG A 30 -13.20 -16.79 44.28
C ARG A 30 -11.73 -17.22 44.18
N ALA A 31 -11.19 -17.35 42.96
CA ALA A 31 -9.79 -17.70 42.73
C ALA A 31 -8.83 -16.60 43.19
N ALA A 32 -9.16 -15.33 42.92
CA ALA A 32 -8.40 -14.17 43.40
C ALA A 32 -8.34 -14.14 44.94
N LEU A 33 -9.49 -14.32 45.60
CA LEU A 33 -9.58 -14.38 47.06
C LEU A 33 -8.76 -15.54 47.64
N GLN A 34 -8.76 -16.71 46.99
CA GLN A 34 -7.92 -17.84 47.40
C GLN A 34 -6.44 -17.50 47.31
N LYS A 35 -5.98 -16.85 46.23
CA LYS A 35 -4.58 -16.40 46.09
C LYS A 35 -4.19 -15.39 47.17
N VAL A 36 -5.05 -14.41 47.48
CA VAL A 36 -4.78 -13.39 48.52
C VAL A 36 -4.66 -14.04 49.90
N VAL A 37 -5.53 -15.00 50.23
CA VAL A 37 -5.45 -15.77 51.48
C VAL A 37 -4.17 -16.60 51.51
N GLN A 38 -3.84 -17.32 50.44
CA GLN A 38 -2.62 -18.14 50.34
C GLN A 38 -1.33 -17.30 50.44
N ALA A 39 -1.36 -16.07 49.93
CA ALA A 39 -0.27 -15.10 50.04
C ALA A 39 -0.06 -14.57 51.48
N GLY A 40 -0.94 -14.92 52.43
CA GLY A 40 -0.84 -14.50 53.83
C GLY A 40 -1.42 -13.13 54.12
N CYS A 41 -2.18 -12.54 53.19
CA CYS A 41 -2.80 -11.23 53.35
C CYS A 41 -4.13 -11.27 54.13
N CYS A 42 -4.44 -12.39 54.77
CA CYS A 42 -5.64 -12.59 55.57
C CYS A 42 -5.27 -13.03 56.98
N THR A 43 -5.87 -12.40 57.98
CA THR A 43 -5.71 -12.76 59.39
C THR A 43 -7.07 -13.09 60.01
N VAL A 44 -7.08 -14.06 60.93
CA VAL A 44 -8.24 -14.41 61.76
C VAL A 44 -7.82 -14.24 63.21
N ASP A 45 -8.50 -13.35 63.93
CA ASP A 45 -8.15 -12.95 65.30
C ASP A 45 -6.69 -12.48 65.43
N GLY A 46 -6.18 -11.80 64.39
CA GLY A 46 -4.80 -11.29 64.33
C GLY A 46 -3.75 -12.32 63.91
N LEU A 47 -4.10 -13.59 63.71
CA LEU A 47 -3.18 -14.63 63.24
C LEU A 47 -3.29 -14.85 61.73
N PRO A 48 -2.20 -14.95 60.96
CA PRO A 48 -2.25 -15.24 59.54
C PRO A 48 -2.95 -16.57 59.24
N GLU A 49 -3.95 -16.54 58.36
CA GLU A 49 -4.63 -17.74 57.86
C GLU A 49 -4.39 -17.89 56.37
N LYS A 50 -3.73 -18.98 55.99
CA LYS A 50 -3.35 -19.27 54.59
C LYS A 50 -4.25 -20.30 53.92
N ARG A 51 -5.22 -20.87 54.64
CA ARG A 51 -6.14 -21.89 54.13
C ARG A 51 -7.48 -21.26 53.78
N PRO A 52 -7.81 -21.08 52.48
CA PRO A 52 -9.10 -20.51 52.09
C PRO A 52 -10.30 -21.38 52.51
N ALA A 53 -10.08 -22.67 52.72
CA ALA A 53 -11.11 -23.61 53.16
C ALA A 53 -11.30 -23.65 54.68
N ALA A 54 -10.59 -22.84 55.47
CA ALA A 54 -10.74 -22.80 56.92
C ALA A 54 -12.20 -22.50 57.32
N LYS A 55 -12.75 -23.25 58.28
CA LYS A 55 -14.10 -23.00 58.81
C LYS A 55 -14.05 -21.94 59.90
N MET A 56 -14.89 -20.91 59.77
CA MET A 56 -14.92 -19.80 60.72
C MET A 56 -15.83 -20.09 61.92
N ARG A 57 -15.46 -19.58 63.10
CA ARG A 57 -16.26 -19.65 64.33
C ARG A 57 -16.93 -18.30 64.57
N MET A 58 -18.10 -18.34 65.22
CA MET A 58 -18.80 -17.11 65.61
C MET A 58 -17.90 -16.24 66.49
N GLY A 59 -17.95 -14.92 66.26
CA GLY A 59 -17.22 -13.94 67.06
C GLY A 59 -15.78 -13.70 66.59
N GLN A 60 -15.22 -14.56 65.72
CA GLN A 60 -13.90 -14.33 65.15
C GLN A 60 -13.89 -13.07 64.29
N THR A 61 -12.76 -12.38 64.29
CA THR A 61 -12.52 -11.19 63.48
C THR A 61 -11.60 -11.55 62.33
N VAL A 62 -12.13 -11.54 61.11
CA VAL A 62 -11.35 -11.74 59.89
C VAL A 62 -10.94 -10.37 59.37
N THR A 63 -9.64 -10.16 59.18
CA THR A 63 -9.11 -8.96 58.55
C THR A 63 -8.41 -9.37 57.26
N LEU A 64 -8.87 -8.83 56.14
CA LEU A 64 -8.28 -9.01 54.82
C LEU A 64 -7.58 -7.71 54.44
N ASP A 65 -6.26 -7.76 54.35
CA ASP A 65 -5.47 -6.68 53.80
C ASP A 65 -5.43 -6.87 52.28
N LEU A 66 -6.30 -6.15 51.57
CA LEU A 66 -6.28 -6.18 50.11
C LEU A 66 -5.04 -5.39 49.67
N PRO A 67 -4.07 -6.02 48.99
CA PRO A 67 -3.00 -5.26 48.37
C PRO A 67 -3.67 -4.24 47.43
N GLU A 68 -3.30 -2.96 47.56
CA GLU A 68 -3.57 -2.01 46.48
C GLU A 68 -2.95 -2.62 45.23
N HIS A 69 -3.77 -2.99 44.24
CA HIS A 69 -3.26 -3.39 42.95
C HIS A 69 -2.78 -2.12 42.25
N PRO A 70 -1.47 -1.83 42.21
CA PRO A 70 -0.96 -0.63 41.54
C PRO A 70 -1.17 -0.71 40.03
N ASP A 71 -1.48 -1.92 39.54
CA ASP A 71 -1.60 -2.28 38.12
C ASP A 71 -3.06 -2.53 37.68
N ARG A 72 -4.07 -2.04 38.42
CA ARG A 72 -5.45 -2.18 37.93
C ARG A 72 -5.63 -1.26 36.74
N LEU A 73 -5.82 -1.90 35.58
CA LEU A 73 -6.08 -1.24 34.30
C LEU A 73 -7.24 -0.24 34.48
N GLN A 74 -7.01 1.03 34.14
CA GLN A 74 -8.03 2.07 34.26
C GLN A 74 -8.89 2.12 32.99
N PRO A 75 -10.22 2.21 33.11
CA PRO A 75 -11.10 2.41 31.95
C PRO A 75 -10.84 3.78 31.33
N GLU A 76 -10.96 3.86 30.01
CA GLU A 76 -10.84 5.11 29.27
C GLU A 76 -12.01 5.28 28.31
N GLU A 77 -12.40 6.53 28.07
CA GLU A 77 -13.37 6.86 27.03
C GLU A 77 -12.69 6.88 25.65
N GLY A 78 -13.40 6.44 24.61
CA GLY A 78 -12.92 6.53 23.25
C GLY A 78 -13.77 5.74 22.26
N HIS A 79 -13.61 6.05 20.99
CA HIS A 79 -14.33 5.36 19.92
C HIS A 79 -13.95 3.86 19.88
N LEU A 80 -14.98 3.02 19.81
CA LEU A 80 -14.91 1.58 19.58
C LEU A 80 -15.93 1.24 18.50
N GLU A 81 -15.46 0.66 17.40
CA GLU A 81 -16.34 0.16 16.35
C GLU A 81 -16.65 -1.30 16.64
N LEU A 82 -17.84 -1.55 17.17
CA LEU A 82 -18.32 -2.90 17.46
C LEU A 82 -19.08 -3.43 16.24
N LEU A 83 -18.66 -4.58 15.74
CA LEU A 83 -19.31 -5.24 14.60
C LEU A 83 -20.36 -6.24 15.07
N TRP A 84 -20.12 -6.88 16.22
CA TRP A 84 -21.02 -7.85 16.82
C TRP A 84 -20.76 -7.99 18.31
N GLN A 85 -21.78 -8.27 19.10
CA GLN A 85 -21.68 -8.53 20.53
C GLN A 85 -22.84 -9.38 21.05
N ASP A 86 -22.58 -10.12 22.12
CA ASP A 86 -23.57 -10.77 22.98
C ASP A 86 -23.10 -10.74 24.45
N ASP A 87 -23.67 -11.61 25.31
CA ASP A 87 -23.28 -11.72 26.73
C ASP A 87 -21.89 -12.34 26.94
N HIS A 88 -21.33 -13.00 25.92
CA HIS A 88 -20.12 -13.81 26.00
C HIS A 88 -18.93 -13.16 25.29
N LEU A 89 -19.17 -12.54 24.13
CA LEU A 89 -18.13 -12.14 23.19
C LEU A 89 -18.43 -10.76 22.58
N VAL A 90 -17.36 -10.11 22.13
CA VAL A 90 -17.40 -8.89 21.32
C VAL A 90 -16.45 -9.05 20.16
N VAL A 91 -16.91 -8.72 18.95
CA VAL A 91 -16.06 -8.58 17.76
C VAL A 91 -16.02 -7.11 17.37
N CYS A 92 -14.82 -6.54 17.35
CA CYS A 92 -14.61 -5.14 17.02
C CYS A 92 -13.68 -4.96 15.81
N ASN A 93 -13.84 -3.83 15.14
CA ASN A 93 -12.88 -3.33 14.16
C ASN A 93 -11.88 -2.41 14.87
N LYS A 94 -10.64 -2.89 15.06
CA LYS A 94 -9.58 -2.09 15.65
C LYS A 94 -9.04 -1.09 14.61
N PRO A 95 -9.07 0.23 14.86
CA PRO A 95 -8.40 1.17 13.96
C PRO A 95 -6.88 0.99 14.00
N ALA A 96 -6.19 1.41 12.94
CA ALA A 96 -4.74 1.56 12.97
C ALA A 96 -4.33 2.68 13.94
N GLY A 97 -3.12 2.60 14.51
CA GLY A 97 -2.63 3.54 15.51
C GLY A 97 -3.02 3.18 16.95
N LEU A 98 -4.01 2.30 17.15
CA LEU A 98 -4.47 1.90 18.49
C LEU A 98 -3.74 0.64 18.97
N THR A 99 -3.00 0.77 20.07
CA THR A 99 -2.36 -0.35 20.78
C THR A 99 -3.42 -1.22 21.47
N VAL A 100 -3.29 -2.55 21.40
CA VAL A 100 -4.30 -3.47 22.00
C VAL A 100 -4.32 -3.43 23.53
N HIS A 101 -3.13 -3.50 24.17
CA HIS A 101 -2.99 -3.52 25.62
C HIS A 101 -1.78 -2.70 26.06
N PRO A 102 -1.76 -2.20 27.31
CA PRO A 102 -0.66 -1.39 27.82
C PRO A 102 0.70 -2.06 27.65
N CYS A 103 1.68 -1.26 27.28
CA CYS A 103 3.08 -1.65 27.25
C CYS A 103 3.94 -0.46 27.71
N PRO A 104 5.23 -0.64 28.04
CA PRO A 104 6.07 0.45 28.55
C PRO A 104 6.12 1.69 27.65
N SER A 105 5.94 1.53 26.33
CA SER A 105 5.92 2.64 25.36
C SER A 105 4.52 3.22 25.10
N CYS A 106 3.47 2.62 25.63
CA CYS A 106 2.07 3.02 25.46
C CYS A 106 1.25 2.50 26.66
N PRO A 107 1.39 3.12 27.85
CA PRO A 107 0.72 2.65 29.07
C PRO A 107 -0.79 2.91 29.06
N GLU A 108 -1.23 3.92 28.31
CA GLU A 108 -2.60 4.43 28.28
C GLU A 108 -3.14 4.46 26.83
N GLN A 109 -4.42 4.81 26.66
CA GLN A 109 -5.10 4.95 25.37
C GLN A 109 -5.09 3.68 24.52
N THR A 110 -5.25 2.54 25.18
CA THR A 110 -5.27 1.22 24.54
C THR A 110 -6.68 0.68 24.31
N LEU A 111 -6.82 -0.26 23.39
CA LEU A 111 -8.10 -0.90 23.07
C LEU A 111 -8.74 -1.52 24.32
N VAL A 112 -7.96 -2.21 25.14
CA VAL A 112 -8.46 -2.88 26.35
C VAL A 112 -9.00 -1.91 27.40
N GLN A 113 -8.43 -0.70 27.52
CA GLN A 113 -8.93 0.33 28.43
C GLN A 113 -10.26 0.92 27.94
N ARG A 114 -10.39 1.12 26.62
CA ARG A 114 -11.66 1.53 26.01
C ARG A 114 -12.74 0.45 26.16
N LEU A 115 -12.37 -0.81 25.95
CA LEU A 115 -13.27 -1.95 26.16
C LEU A 115 -13.71 -2.03 27.62
N LEU A 116 -12.81 -1.78 28.57
CA LEU A 116 -13.13 -1.74 29.99
C LEU A 116 -14.14 -0.64 30.34
N GLY A 117 -14.02 0.53 29.72
CA GLY A 117 -14.99 1.62 29.87
C GLY A 117 -16.38 1.27 29.34
N ARG A 118 -16.46 0.50 28.25
CA ARG A 118 -17.72 0.07 27.63
C ARG A 118 -18.34 -1.18 28.25
N PHE A 119 -17.50 -2.11 28.72
CA PHE A 119 -17.87 -3.41 29.28
C PHE A 119 -17.26 -3.58 30.68
N PRO A 120 -17.84 -2.95 31.72
CA PRO A 120 -17.28 -2.96 33.07
C PRO A 120 -17.09 -4.36 33.65
N GLN A 121 -17.81 -5.38 33.17
CA GLN A 121 -17.64 -6.78 33.57
C GLN A 121 -16.22 -7.31 33.28
N LEU A 122 -15.50 -6.75 32.31
CA LEU A 122 -14.10 -7.09 32.03
C LEU A 122 -13.19 -6.82 33.23
N SER A 123 -13.57 -5.89 34.13
CA SER A 123 -12.82 -5.60 35.36
C SER A 123 -12.78 -6.76 36.37
N ARG A 124 -13.62 -7.78 36.17
CA ARG A 124 -13.67 -9.01 36.98
C ARG A 124 -12.68 -10.07 36.50
N LEU A 125 -12.16 -9.94 35.28
CA LEU A 125 -11.17 -10.86 34.73
C LEU A 125 -9.78 -10.50 35.26
N GLU A 126 -8.99 -11.51 35.62
CA GLU A 126 -7.64 -11.30 36.16
C GLU A 126 -6.64 -10.85 35.06
N GLY A 127 -5.70 -9.98 35.44
CA GLY A 127 -4.54 -9.61 34.62
C GLY A 127 -4.65 -8.27 33.88
N GLN A 128 -3.58 -7.90 33.16
CA GLN A 128 -3.47 -6.62 32.45
C GLN A 128 -4.09 -6.64 31.04
N ARG A 129 -4.75 -7.73 30.66
CA ARG A 129 -5.31 -7.95 29.31
C ARG A 129 -6.69 -8.62 29.37
N PRO A 130 -7.63 -8.11 30.19
CA PRO A 130 -8.93 -8.74 30.37
C PRO A 130 -9.64 -8.95 29.02
N GLY A 131 -10.09 -10.18 28.76
CA GLY A 131 -10.82 -10.54 27.54
C GLY A 131 -9.98 -10.71 26.27
N ILE A 132 -8.71 -10.31 26.27
CA ILE A 132 -7.86 -10.32 25.07
C ILE A 132 -7.20 -11.69 24.88
N VAL A 133 -7.69 -12.47 23.92
CA VAL A 133 -7.16 -13.81 23.57
C VAL A 133 -6.18 -13.82 22.39
N HIS A 134 -6.18 -12.75 21.60
CA HIS A 134 -5.23 -12.53 20.50
C HIS A 134 -5.00 -11.03 20.28
N ARG A 135 -4.03 -10.66 19.43
CA ARG A 135 -3.64 -9.26 19.27
C ARG A 135 -3.28 -8.92 17.83
N LEU A 136 -3.46 -7.64 17.52
CA LEU A 136 -2.95 -6.98 16.33
C LEU A 136 -1.82 -6.02 16.72
N ASP A 137 -0.91 -5.74 15.78
CA ASP A 137 0.08 -4.67 15.95
C ASP A 137 -0.63 -3.30 16.02
N LYS A 138 0.06 -2.29 16.58
CA LYS A 138 -0.48 -0.94 16.76
C LYS A 138 -1.11 -0.39 15.47
N ASP A 139 -0.37 -0.45 14.37
CA ASP A 139 -0.80 0.10 13.08
C ASP A 139 -1.39 -0.95 12.12
N THR A 140 -1.73 -2.15 12.63
CA THR A 140 -2.59 -3.11 11.91
C THR A 140 -4.04 -2.84 12.27
N SER A 141 -4.91 -2.67 11.28
CA SER A 141 -6.35 -2.48 11.49
C SER A 141 -7.13 -3.80 11.38
N GLY A 142 -8.43 -3.80 11.71
CA GLY A 142 -9.36 -4.89 11.41
C GLY A 142 -9.83 -5.70 12.61
N LEU A 143 -10.33 -6.90 12.32
CA LEU A 143 -11.09 -7.76 13.24
C LEU A 143 -10.31 -8.20 14.48
N LEU A 144 -10.96 -8.05 15.64
CA LEU A 144 -10.50 -8.56 16.92
C LEU A 144 -11.68 -9.07 17.77
N VAL A 145 -11.69 -10.37 18.07
CA VAL A 145 -12.59 -10.97 19.09
C VAL A 145 -12.05 -10.78 20.51
N VAL A 146 -12.96 -10.47 21.43
CA VAL A 146 -12.75 -10.26 22.87
C VAL A 146 -13.75 -11.14 23.63
N ALA A 147 -13.30 -11.85 24.65
CA ALA A 147 -14.16 -12.59 25.56
C ALA A 147 -14.58 -11.73 26.77
N LEU A 148 -15.86 -11.78 27.13
CA LEU A 148 -16.45 -11.02 28.23
C LEU A 148 -16.43 -11.79 29.56
N THR A 149 -16.25 -13.12 29.51
CA THR A 149 -16.18 -13.99 30.70
C THR A 149 -14.87 -14.78 30.76
N GLU A 150 -14.54 -15.28 31.96
CA GLU A 150 -13.32 -16.09 32.18
C GLU A 150 -13.42 -17.45 31.47
N ALA A 151 -14.61 -18.06 31.46
CA ALA A 151 -14.85 -19.32 30.76
C ALA A 151 -14.62 -19.16 29.24
N ASP A 152 -15.14 -18.08 28.65
CA ASP A 152 -14.99 -17.79 27.23
C ASP A 152 -13.54 -17.43 26.88
N CYS A 153 -12.82 -16.74 27.78
CA CYS A 153 -11.39 -16.48 27.62
C CYS A 153 -10.58 -17.78 27.52
N LEU A 154 -10.83 -18.73 28.43
CA LEU A 154 -10.14 -20.01 28.45
C LEU A 154 -10.46 -20.85 27.21
N ALA A 155 -11.74 -20.92 26.83
CA ALA A 155 -12.20 -21.66 25.66
C ALA A 155 -11.59 -21.10 24.36
N LEU A 156 -11.65 -19.78 24.15
CA LEU A 156 -11.04 -19.16 22.98
C LEU A 156 -9.52 -19.28 23.00
N ALA A 157 -8.85 -19.09 24.14
CA ALA A 157 -7.40 -19.26 24.25
C ALA A 157 -6.96 -20.69 23.84
N ALA A 158 -7.72 -21.71 24.22
CA ALA A 158 -7.52 -23.08 23.77
C ALA A 158 -7.71 -23.20 22.25
N ALA A 159 -8.81 -22.67 21.69
CA ALA A 159 -9.05 -22.68 20.24
C ALA A 159 -7.93 -22.00 19.43
N PHE A 160 -7.37 -20.88 19.93
CA PHE A 160 -6.21 -20.22 19.32
C PHE A 160 -4.94 -21.07 19.41
N ALA A 161 -4.71 -21.74 20.53
CA ALA A 161 -3.55 -22.62 20.72
C ALA A 161 -3.62 -23.87 19.83
N GLU A 162 -4.82 -24.43 19.68
CA GLU A 162 -5.15 -25.60 18.84
C GLU A 162 -5.31 -25.25 17.36
N ARG A 163 -5.18 -23.97 17.00
CA ARG A 163 -5.26 -23.46 15.61
C ARG A 163 -6.61 -23.69 14.94
N GLN A 164 -7.69 -23.73 15.72
CA GLN A 164 -9.07 -23.84 15.25
C GLN A 164 -9.65 -22.50 14.76
N VAL A 165 -8.97 -21.38 15.06
CA VAL A 165 -9.39 -20.04 14.64
C VAL A 165 -8.86 -19.71 13.24
N HIS A 166 -9.77 -19.43 12.31
CA HIS A 166 -9.46 -18.92 10.99
C HIS A 166 -9.10 -17.43 11.06
N LYS A 167 -7.92 -17.06 10.53
CA LYS A 167 -7.45 -15.67 10.45
C LYS A 167 -6.88 -15.39 9.07
N GLU A 168 -7.49 -14.46 8.35
CA GLU A 168 -7.03 -14.01 7.04
C GLU A 168 -6.90 -12.49 7.03
N TYR A 169 -5.81 -12.01 6.43
CA TYR A 169 -5.41 -10.61 6.41
C TYR A 169 -5.29 -10.12 4.97
N LEU A 170 -5.65 -8.87 4.72
CA LEU A 170 -5.24 -8.17 3.52
C LEU A 170 -3.87 -7.54 3.75
N ALA A 171 -2.95 -7.77 2.81
CA ALA A 171 -1.58 -7.28 2.85
C ALA A 171 -1.21 -6.66 1.49
N LEU A 172 -0.93 -5.36 1.46
CA LEU A 172 -0.41 -4.69 0.27
C LEU A 172 1.13 -4.72 0.33
N VAL A 173 1.76 -5.43 -0.60
CA VAL A 173 3.20 -5.70 -0.62
C VAL A 173 3.87 -5.13 -1.88
N SER A 174 5.15 -4.81 -1.77
CA SER A 174 5.98 -4.44 -2.92
C SER A 174 6.40 -5.69 -3.68
N GLY A 175 6.36 -5.62 -5.01
CA GLY A 175 6.71 -6.69 -5.94
C GLY A 175 5.54 -7.58 -6.34
N LEU A 176 5.87 -8.67 -7.03
CA LEU A 176 4.94 -9.64 -7.58
C LEU A 176 5.20 -11.04 -7.01
N PRO A 177 4.72 -11.34 -5.77
CA PRO A 177 4.80 -12.68 -5.21
C PRO A 177 4.08 -13.70 -6.11
N PRO A 178 4.41 -15.01 -6.04
CA PRO A 178 3.64 -16.05 -6.71
C PRO A 178 2.14 -15.98 -6.39
N LEU A 179 1.30 -16.49 -7.30
CA LEU A 179 -0.16 -16.46 -7.13
C LEU A 179 -0.59 -17.09 -5.81
N GLU A 180 0.07 -18.17 -5.40
CA GLU A 180 -0.09 -18.80 -4.09
C GLU A 180 1.29 -19.10 -3.52
N GLY A 181 1.42 -19.09 -2.20
CA GLY A 181 2.66 -19.49 -1.55
C GLY A 181 2.55 -19.63 -0.04
N GLN A 182 3.64 -20.09 0.57
CA GLN A 182 3.72 -20.28 2.01
C GLN A 182 5.12 -19.97 2.56
N CYS A 183 5.19 -19.63 3.84
CA CYS A 183 6.42 -19.43 4.59
C CYS A 183 6.28 -20.04 5.99
N ARG A 184 7.23 -20.92 6.33
CA ARG A 184 7.29 -21.68 7.59
C ARG A 184 8.52 -21.33 8.43
N GLU A 185 9.20 -20.24 8.08
CA GLU A 185 10.41 -19.82 8.74
C GLU A 185 10.14 -19.47 10.21
N PRO A 186 10.89 -20.03 11.17
CA PRO A 186 10.68 -19.75 12.58
C PRO A 186 11.07 -18.31 12.92
N LEU A 187 10.34 -17.72 13.86
CA LEU A 187 10.49 -16.31 14.23
C LEU A 187 10.98 -16.15 15.66
N GLY A 188 11.99 -15.29 15.82
CA GLY A 188 12.57 -14.92 17.11
C GLY A 188 12.80 -13.42 17.21
N ARG A 189 13.25 -12.97 18.39
CA ARG A 189 13.64 -11.57 18.57
C ARG A 189 14.94 -11.33 17.79
N HIS A 190 15.04 -10.20 17.12
CA HIS A 190 16.26 -9.87 16.38
C HIS A 190 17.45 -9.78 17.37
N PRO A 191 18.61 -10.39 17.07
CA PRO A 191 19.73 -10.48 18.00
C PRO A 191 20.22 -9.13 18.53
N THR A 192 20.32 -8.12 17.64
CA THR A 192 20.81 -6.78 17.99
C THR A 192 19.72 -5.70 18.08
N ALA A 193 18.74 -5.70 17.17
CA ALA A 193 17.68 -4.69 17.13
C ALA A 193 16.49 -5.05 18.06
N LYS A 194 16.51 -4.58 19.31
CA LYS A 194 15.54 -4.95 20.37
C LYS A 194 14.05 -4.77 20.01
N ILE A 195 13.72 -3.88 19.08
CA ILE A 195 12.35 -3.62 18.62
C ILE A 195 11.90 -4.51 17.45
N LYS A 196 12.84 -5.22 16.81
CA LYS A 196 12.59 -6.07 15.65
C LYS A 196 12.48 -7.54 16.05
N MET A 197 11.63 -8.22 15.29
CA MET A 197 11.61 -9.67 15.12
C MET A 197 12.39 -10.04 13.85
N ALA A 198 12.91 -11.26 13.77
CA ALA A 198 13.64 -11.77 12.62
C ALA A 198 13.30 -13.25 12.40
N VAL A 199 13.62 -13.77 11.21
CA VAL A 199 13.76 -15.21 11.03
C VAL A 199 14.95 -15.67 11.86
N VAL A 200 14.69 -16.59 12.78
CA VAL A 200 15.69 -17.12 13.72
C VAL A 200 15.49 -18.64 13.75
N PRO A 201 16.55 -19.44 13.53
CA PRO A 201 16.48 -20.89 13.68
C PRO A 201 15.94 -21.35 15.04
N GLU A 202 15.25 -22.49 15.10
CA GLU A 202 14.63 -22.98 16.35
C GLU A 202 15.67 -23.30 17.44
N ASP A 203 16.83 -23.82 17.06
CA ASP A 203 17.99 -24.07 17.95
C ASP A 203 18.57 -22.79 18.55
N GLN A 204 18.26 -21.63 17.96
CA GLN A 204 18.64 -20.29 18.45
C GLN A 204 17.47 -19.55 19.11
N GLY A 205 16.40 -20.25 19.48
CA GLY A 205 15.24 -19.70 20.17
C GLY A 205 14.15 -19.14 19.25
N GLY A 206 14.24 -19.42 17.95
CA GLY A 206 13.14 -19.24 17.01
C GLY A 206 11.91 -20.05 17.41
N ARG A 207 10.72 -19.51 17.14
CA ARG A 207 9.45 -20.19 17.37
C ARG A 207 8.75 -20.44 16.05
N ASN A 208 8.23 -21.65 15.89
CA ASN A 208 7.44 -22.04 14.73
C ASN A 208 6.40 -20.96 14.36
N ALA A 209 6.43 -20.57 13.09
CA ALA A 209 5.53 -19.63 12.48
C ALA A 209 5.10 -20.16 11.11
N PHE A 210 3.82 -20.00 10.77
CA PHE A 210 3.29 -20.49 9.50
C PHE A 210 2.30 -19.49 8.90
N THR A 211 2.63 -19.04 7.69
CA THR A 211 1.88 -18.09 6.87
C THR A 211 1.67 -18.68 5.48
N GLU A 212 0.46 -18.56 4.95
CA GLU A 212 0.11 -18.86 3.57
C GLU A 212 -0.51 -17.60 2.94
N TRP A 213 -0.42 -17.48 1.62
CA TRP A 213 -1.07 -16.39 0.92
C TRP A 213 -1.58 -16.80 -0.45
N ARG A 214 -2.56 -16.03 -0.92
CA ARG A 214 -2.99 -15.97 -2.32
C ARG A 214 -2.98 -14.52 -2.80
N ARG A 215 -2.46 -14.27 -3.99
CA ARG A 215 -2.47 -12.96 -4.63
C ARG A 215 -3.86 -12.67 -5.16
N LEU A 216 -4.42 -11.55 -4.70
CA LEU A 216 -5.77 -11.09 -5.02
C LEU A 216 -5.77 -10.13 -6.21
N TRP A 217 -4.74 -9.31 -6.28
CA TRP A 217 -4.62 -8.23 -7.25
C TRP A 217 -3.15 -7.78 -7.34
N ASN A 218 -2.76 -7.18 -8.45
CA ASN A 218 -1.48 -6.52 -8.63
C ASN A 218 -1.57 -5.38 -9.65
N THR A 219 -0.61 -4.46 -9.62
CA THR A 219 -0.43 -3.46 -10.69
C THR A 219 0.01 -4.14 -11.99
N ASP A 220 -0.27 -3.53 -13.14
CA ASP A 220 0.08 -4.07 -14.47
C ASP A 220 1.60 -4.32 -14.63
N ASP A 221 2.42 -3.50 -13.97
CA ASP A 221 3.87 -3.62 -13.97
C ASP A 221 4.44 -4.54 -12.88
N GLY A 222 3.57 -5.13 -12.04
CA GLY A 222 3.97 -6.02 -10.95
C GLY A 222 4.74 -5.36 -9.81
N SER A 223 4.76 -4.02 -9.72
CA SER A 223 5.47 -3.30 -8.65
C SER A 223 4.78 -3.40 -7.29
N VAL A 224 3.46 -3.64 -7.25
CA VAL A 224 2.67 -3.80 -6.01
C VAL A 224 1.65 -4.92 -6.18
N SER A 225 1.45 -5.69 -5.12
CA SER A 225 0.44 -6.76 -5.06
C SER A 225 -0.39 -6.68 -3.78
N LEU A 226 -1.68 -7.00 -3.88
CA LEU A 226 -2.56 -7.25 -2.74
C LEU A 226 -2.64 -8.76 -2.51
N LEU A 227 -2.37 -9.19 -1.28
CA LEU A 227 -2.43 -10.57 -0.85
C LEU A 227 -3.55 -10.76 0.15
N ALA A 228 -4.24 -11.90 0.07
CA ALA A 228 -4.93 -12.48 1.20
C ALA A 228 -4.00 -13.45 1.90
N VAL A 229 -3.67 -13.17 3.15
CA VAL A 229 -2.66 -13.85 3.95
C VAL A 229 -3.33 -14.59 5.10
N ARG A 230 -3.28 -15.92 5.08
CA ARG A 230 -3.75 -16.77 6.19
C ARG A 230 -2.59 -17.07 7.13
N ILE A 231 -2.81 -16.93 8.44
CA ILE A 231 -1.82 -17.33 9.45
C ILE A 231 -2.36 -18.45 10.33
N HIS A 232 -1.53 -19.47 10.53
CA HIS A 232 -1.84 -20.60 11.41
C HIS A 232 -1.25 -20.44 12.81
N THR A 233 -0.33 -19.49 12.95
CA THR A 233 0.30 -19.07 14.20
C THR A 233 0.12 -17.57 14.40
N GLY A 234 0.38 -17.05 15.59
CA GLY A 234 0.23 -15.62 15.92
C GLY A 234 1.49 -15.03 16.53
N ARG A 235 2.65 -15.14 15.85
CA ARG A 235 3.91 -14.57 16.35
C ARG A 235 3.93 -13.05 16.17
N THR A 236 4.70 -12.36 17.01
CA THR A 236 4.84 -10.90 16.93
C THR A 236 5.39 -10.53 15.56
N HIS A 237 4.75 -9.58 14.88
CA HIS A 237 5.13 -9.11 13.53
C HIS A 237 5.19 -10.21 12.45
N GLN A 238 4.52 -11.36 12.62
CA GLN A 238 4.73 -12.54 11.78
C GLN A 238 4.63 -12.27 10.28
N ILE A 239 3.49 -11.72 9.83
CA ILE A 239 3.26 -11.41 8.41
C ILE A 239 4.34 -10.44 7.89
N ARG A 240 4.64 -9.40 8.67
CA ARG A 240 5.59 -8.35 8.32
C ARG A 240 7.00 -8.91 8.09
N VAL A 241 7.46 -9.77 8.98
CA VAL A 241 8.78 -10.42 8.87
C VAL A 241 8.81 -11.43 7.74
N HIS A 242 7.81 -12.31 7.63
CA HIS A 242 7.77 -13.32 6.55
C HIS A 242 7.75 -12.66 5.17
N MET A 243 6.88 -11.66 4.97
CA MET A 243 6.77 -10.95 3.69
C MET A 243 8.08 -10.24 3.34
N THR A 244 8.72 -9.59 4.31
CA THR A 244 10.05 -8.96 4.10
C THR A 244 11.14 -10.00 3.81
N HIS A 245 11.16 -11.11 4.54
CA HIS A 245 12.13 -12.20 4.35
C HIS A 245 12.05 -12.80 2.94
N LEU A 246 10.83 -12.92 2.39
CA LEU A 246 10.58 -13.40 1.03
C LEU A 246 10.89 -12.36 -0.06
N GLY A 247 11.29 -11.15 0.30
CA GLY A 247 11.56 -10.06 -0.65
C GLY A 247 10.34 -9.23 -1.03
N TYR A 248 9.20 -9.41 -0.38
CA TYR A 248 7.94 -8.71 -0.66
C TYR A 248 7.46 -7.89 0.55
N PRO A 249 8.23 -6.89 1.03
CA PRO A 249 7.85 -6.14 2.23
C PRO A 249 6.51 -5.40 2.05
N LEU A 250 5.78 -5.24 3.15
CA LEU A 250 4.53 -4.47 3.17
C LEU A 250 4.78 -2.99 2.87
N LEU A 251 3.90 -2.39 2.06
CA LEU A 251 3.91 -0.95 1.83
C LEU A 251 3.74 -0.22 3.16
N GLY A 252 4.53 0.85 3.35
CA GLY A 252 4.47 1.69 4.55
C GLY A 252 4.99 1.05 5.85
N ASP A 253 5.56 -0.17 5.81
CA ASP A 253 6.16 -0.77 7.01
C ASP A 253 7.49 -0.09 7.38
N ARG A 254 7.40 0.87 8.30
CA ARG A 254 8.52 1.69 8.79
C ARG A 254 9.63 0.88 9.46
N LEU A 255 9.37 -0.36 9.87
CA LEU A 255 10.33 -1.15 10.63
C LEU A 255 11.13 -2.11 9.74
N TYR A 256 10.47 -2.69 8.75
CA TYR A 256 11.03 -3.79 7.96
C TYR A 256 11.28 -3.46 6.48
N ALA A 257 10.50 -2.55 5.89
CA ALA A 257 10.62 -2.24 4.47
C ALA A 257 11.80 -1.30 4.17
N PRO A 258 12.37 -1.33 2.96
CA PRO A 258 13.28 -0.30 2.46
C PRO A 258 12.60 1.08 2.39
N LYS A 259 13.38 2.17 2.45
CA LYS A 259 12.83 3.54 2.52
C LYS A 259 11.89 3.89 1.37
N ALA A 260 12.18 3.42 0.16
CA ALA A 260 11.30 3.61 -1.00
C ALA A 260 9.91 3.01 -0.75
N VAL A 261 9.84 1.77 -0.26
CA VAL A 261 8.58 1.06 0.04
C VAL A 261 7.87 1.65 1.27
N GLN A 262 8.62 2.15 2.26
CA GLN A 262 8.07 2.86 3.41
C GLN A 262 7.30 4.13 2.99
N ASN A 263 7.79 4.85 1.98
CA ASN A 263 7.19 6.12 1.57
C ASN A 263 5.94 5.93 0.70
N MET A 264 5.62 4.71 0.27
CA MET A 264 4.46 4.42 -0.58
C MET A 264 3.13 4.43 0.19
N ALA A 265 3.15 4.35 1.53
CA ALA A 265 1.93 4.33 2.34
C ALA A 265 2.20 4.87 3.76
N PRO A 266 1.17 5.39 4.47
CA PRO A 266 1.38 6.07 5.75
C PRO A 266 1.77 5.14 6.91
N ARG A 267 1.43 3.85 6.83
CA ARG A 267 1.65 2.78 7.82
C ARG A 267 1.82 1.44 7.12
N GLN A 268 2.13 0.36 7.86
CA GLN A 268 2.09 -0.99 7.27
C GLN A 268 0.69 -1.29 6.74
N MET A 269 0.59 -1.52 5.43
CA MET A 269 -0.67 -1.85 4.74
C MET A 269 -1.07 -3.30 5.03
N LEU A 270 -1.48 -3.52 6.28
CA LEU A 270 -1.93 -4.79 6.83
C LEU A 270 -3.27 -4.59 7.54
N HIS A 271 -4.25 -5.44 7.23
CA HIS A 271 -5.60 -5.38 7.76
C HIS A 271 -6.13 -6.78 8.07
N ALA A 272 -6.65 -7.01 9.27
CA ALA A 272 -7.29 -8.26 9.67
C ALA A 272 -8.70 -8.34 9.07
N TRP A 273 -8.80 -9.03 7.93
CA TRP A 273 -9.95 -8.97 7.03
C TRP A 273 -11.04 -9.98 7.37
N ARG A 274 -10.65 -11.24 7.64
CA ARG A 274 -11.61 -12.31 7.97
C ARG A 274 -11.21 -13.05 9.24
N LEU A 275 -12.19 -13.29 10.09
CA LEU A 275 -12.05 -14.01 11.35
C LEU A 275 -13.16 -15.06 11.47
N GLY A 276 -12.80 -16.30 11.76
CA GLY A 276 -13.77 -17.37 11.98
C GLY A 276 -13.41 -18.25 13.17
N PHE A 277 -14.38 -18.60 13.98
CA PHE A 277 -14.23 -19.42 15.19
C PHE A 277 -15.57 -19.99 15.62
N THR A 278 -15.54 -21.03 16.44
CA THR A 278 -16.75 -21.58 17.08
C THR A 278 -17.05 -20.80 18.36
N HIS A 279 -18.29 -20.36 18.51
CA HIS A 279 -18.75 -19.62 19.69
C HIS A 279 -18.63 -20.49 20.94
N PRO A 280 -17.93 -20.05 22.02
CA PRO A 280 -17.61 -20.89 23.17
C PRO A 280 -18.84 -21.31 23.99
N ALA A 281 -19.88 -20.49 24.05
CA ALA A 281 -21.12 -20.81 24.76
C ALA A 281 -22.15 -21.60 23.93
N SER A 282 -22.51 -21.14 22.73
CA SER A 282 -23.52 -21.79 21.89
C SER A 282 -23.00 -22.95 21.04
N GLY A 283 -21.70 -23.00 20.74
CA GLY A 283 -21.11 -23.96 19.80
C GLY A 283 -21.35 -23.63 18.33
N GLU A 284 -21.92 -22.46 18.00
CA GLU A 284 -22.19 -22.06 16.62
C GLU A 284 -20.92 -21.59 15.90
N ASP A 285 -20.77 -21.94 14.62
CA ASP A 285 -19.67 -21.45 13.79
C ASP A 285 -19.90 -20.01 13.35
N MET A 286 -19.01 -19.11 13.78
CA MET A 286 -19.07 -17.68 13.47
C MET A 286 -18.06 -17.29 12.41
N ARG A 287 -18.44 -16.37 11.52
CA ARG A 287 -17.57 -15.79 10.49
C ARG A 287 -17.82 -14.30 10.37
N PHE A 288 -16.74 -13.54 10.37
CA PHE A 288 -16.77 -12.09 10.26
C PHE A 288 -15.83 -11.65 9.14
N THR A 289 -16.28 -10.63 8.40
CA THR A 289 -15.52 -9.94 7.37
C THR A 289 -15.56 -8.44 7.66
N CYS A 290 -14.43 -7.75 7.54
CA CYS A 290 -14.34 -6.30 7.72
C CYS A 290 -13.59 -5.68 6.54
N PRO A 291 -14.16 -4.74 5.77
CA PRO A 291 -13.44 -4.09 4.68
C PRO A 291 -12.27 -3.24 5.23
N PRO A 292 -11.17 -3.10 4.48
CA PRO A 292 -10.04 -2.30 4.93
C PRO A 292 -10.41 -0.81 5.00
N PRO A 293 -9.76 -0.02 5.90
CA PRO A 293 -9.91 1.44 5.91
C PRO A 293 -9.47 2.05 4.57
N HIS A 294 -9.95 3.26 4.25
CA HIS A 294 -9.70 3.96 2.98
C HIS A 294 -8.21 4.13 2.63
N ASP A 295 -7.32 4.15 3.63
CA ASP A 295 -5.88 4.27 3.38
C ASP A 295 -5.27 3.13 2.55
N MET A 296 -5.84 1.92 2.63
CA MET A 296 -5.39 0.77 1.84
C MET A 296 -5.78 0.83 0.36
N PRO A 297 -7.06 1.04 -0.03
CA PRO A 297 -7.41 1.29 -1.43
C PRO A 297 -6.74 2.54 -1.98
N ASP A 298 -6.58 3.61 -1.18
CA ASP A 298 -5.88 4.81 -1.63
C ASP A 298 -4.41 4.52 -1.96
N ALA A 299 -3.71 3.74 -1.12
CA ALA A 299 -2.33 3.30 -1.40
C ALA A 299 -2.24 2.38 -2.63
N ALA A 300 -3.21 1.49 -2.83
CA ALA A 300 -3.27 0.64 -4.01
C ALA A 300 -3.51 1.45 -5.29
N LEU A 301 -4.46 2.39 -5.27
CA LEU A 301 -4.74 3.30 -6.40
C LEU A 301 -3.54 4.19 -6.70
N ALA A 302 -2.89 4.75 -5.68
CA ALA A 302 -1.67 5.54 -5.86
C ALA A 302 -0.55 4.73 -6.54
N ALA A 303 -0.41 3.43 -6.23
CA ALA A 303 0.54 2.56 -6.90
C ALA A 303 0.19 2.27 -8.37
N MET A 304 -1.08 2.41 -8.76
CA MET A 304 -1.54 2.30 -10.16
C MET A 304 -1.38 3.60 -10.94
N GLN A 305 -1.27 4.74 -10.26
CA GLN A 305 -1.13 6.01 -10.92
C GLN A 305 0.22 6.06 -11.63
N ARG A 306 0.13 6.29 -12.93
CA ARG A 306 1.26 6.51 -13.82
C ARG A 306 0.97 7.77 -14.59
N MET A 307 2.01 8.55 -14.83
CA MET A 307 1.88 9.72 -15.67
C MET A 307 1.34 9.29 -17.03
N GLN A 308 0.27 9.92 -17.50
CA GLN A 308 -0.19 9.78 -18.87
C GLN A 308 0.90 10.31 -19.81
N ARG A 309 1.32 9.45 -20.74
CA ARG A 309 2.31 9.81 -21.75
C ARG A 309 1.56 10.02 -23.06
N LEU A 310 1.77 11.18 -23.67
CA LEU A 310 1.18 11.53 -24.95
C LEU A 310 2.28 11.56 -26.03
N VAL A 311 1.99 11.04 -27.21
CA VAL A 311 2.79 11.26 -28.41
C VAL A 311 1.96 12.07 -29.40
N ILE A 312 2.53 13.18 -29.87
CA ILE A 312 1.93 14.02 -30.89
C ILE A 312 2.63 13.73 -32.21
N THR A 313 1.87 13.36 -33.21
CA THR A 313 2.40 13.06 -34.54
C THR A 313 1.55 13.72 -35.62
N GLY A 314 2.12 13.88 -36.82
CA GLY A 314 1.42 14.52 -37.92
C GLY A 314 2.37 14.97 -39.01
N ASN A 315 1.82 15.10 -40.22
CA ASN A 315 2.60 15.44 -41.39
C ASN A 315 3.21 16.86 -41.29
N PRO A 316 4.27 17.17 -42.05
CA PRO A 316 4.81 18.52 -42.11
C PRO A 316 3.73 19.54 -42.44
N GLY A 317 3.75 20.67 -41.73
CA GLY A 317 2.74 21.72 -41.89
C GLY A 317 1.40 21.47 -41.20
N SER A 318 1.19 20.32 -40.54
CA SER A 318 -0.08 20.02 -39.89
C SER A 318 -0.38 20.85 -38.63
N GLY A 319 0.63 21.52 -38.07
CA GLY A 319 0.51 22.30 -36.84
C GLY A 319 0.78 21.52 -35.56
N LYS A 320 1.39 20.33 -35.64
CA LYS A 320 1.84 19.57 -34.46
C LYS A 320 2.69 20.40 -33.47
N SER A 321 3.67 21.17 -33.95
CA SER A 321 4.51 22.01 -33.09
C SER A 321 3.73 23.16 -32.46
N THR A 322 2.70 23.65 -33.15
CA THR A 322 1.76 24.64 -32.60
C THR A 322 0.87 24.03 -31.50
N LEU A 323 0.41 22.80 -31.69
CA LEU A 323 -0.32 22.05 -30.66
C LEU A 323 0.58 21.78 -29.45
N SER A 324 1.81 21.30 -29.66
CA SER A 324 2.83 21.09 -28.63
C SER A 324 3.07 22.34 -27.80
N ALA A 325 3.26 23.49 -28.45
CA ALA A 325 3.41 24.78 -27.78
C ALA A 325 2.15 25.19 -26.99
N SER A 326 0.97 24.89 -27.51
CA SER A 326 -0.30 25.17 -26.84
C SER A 326 -0.48 24.32 -25.58
N LEU A 327 -0.08 23.04 -25.62
CA LEU A 327 -0.05 22.17 -24.44
C LEU A 327 0.96 22.65 -23.40
N ALA A 328 2.15 23.06 -23.84
CA ALA A 328 3.16 23.64 -22.95
C ALA A 328 2.65 24.91 -22.25
N ALA A 329 1.90 25.77 -22.96
CA ALA A 329 1.27 26.95 -22.38
C ALA A 329 0.18 26.62 -21.33
N LEU A 330 -0.42 25.43 -21.42
CA LEU A 330 -1.36 24.90 -20.42
C LEU A 330 -0.66 24.20 -19.23
N GLY A 331 0.69 24.18 -19.21
CA GLY A 331 1.47 23.58 -18.14
C GLY A 331 1.80 22.10 -18.33
N VAL A 332 1.50 21.51 -19.51
CA VAL A 332 1.90 20.15 -19.85
C VAL A 332 3.36 20.15 -20.30
N PRO A 333 4.28 19.43 -19.64
CA PRO A 333 5.64 19.32 -20.14
C PRO A 333 5.67 18.67 -21.52
N VAL A 334 6.44 19.26 -22.44
CA VAL A 334 6.60 18.75 -23.81
C VAL A 334 8.06 18.61 -24.19
N ILE A 335 8.39 17.49 -24.85
CA ILE A 335 9.69 17.28 -25.52
C ILE A 335 9.48 17.09 -27.02
N SER A 336 10.38 17.59 -27.85
CA SER A 336 10.35 17.42 -29.31
C SER A 336 11.47 16.50 -29.76
N ALA A 337 11.15 15.46 -30.53
CA ALA A 337 12.15 14.58 -31.12
C ALA A 337 13.07 15.34 -32.09
N ASP A 338 12.53 16.32 -32.82
CA ASP A 338 13.32 17.16 -33.73
C ASP A 338 14.32 18.04 -32.98
N ASP A 339 13.93 18.58 -31.81
CA ASP A 339 14.80 19.37 -30.95
C ASP A 339 15.87 18.49 -30.29
N VAL A 340 15.50 17.29 -29.86
CA VAL A 340 16.46 16.29 -29.35
C VAL A 340 17.50 15.94 -30.41
N VAL A 341 17.09 15.69 -31.65
CA VAL A 341 18.02 15.41 -32.75
C VAL A 341 18.89 16.63 -33.06
N ALA A 342 18.33 17.84 -33.01
CA ALA A 342 19.11 19.06 -33.18
C ALA A 342 20.20 19.21 -32.10
N ASP A 343 19.87 18.94 -30.84
CA ASP A 343 20.82 18.92 -29.72
C ASP A 343 21.90 17.83 -29.89
N LEU A 344 21.51 16.63 -30.33
CA LEU A 344 22.46 15.54 -30.59
C LEU A 344 23.46 15.92 -31.68
N TYR A 345 23.03 16.70 -32.67
CA TYR A 345 23.83 17.15 -33.80
C TYR A 345 24.60 18.45 -33.55
N ALA A 346 24.31 19.16 -32.46
CA ALA A 346 25.01 20.37 -32.07
C ALA A 346 26.49 20.10 -31.75
N PRO A 347 27.35 21.14 -31.75
CA PRO A 347 28.77 21.00 -31.40
C PRO A 347 28.94 20.32 -30.03
N GLY A 348 29.70 19.24 -29.99
CA GLY A 348 29.94 18.47 -28.76
C GLY A 348 28.78 17.58 -28.30
N GLY A 349 27.65 17.56 -29.02
CA GLY A 349 26.55 16.62 -28.80
C GLY A 349 26.96 15.16 -29.01
N ALA A 350 26.25 14.22 -28.38
CA ALA A 350 26.58 12.79 -28.49
C ALA A 350 26.51 12.27 -29.93
N GLY A 351 25.57 12.79 -30.74
CA GLY A 351 25.44 12.45 -32.15
C GLY A 351 26.58 13.00 -33.00
N SER A 352 26.98 14.27 -32.82
CA SER A 352 28.11 14.86 -33.54
C SER A 352 29.44 14.18 -33.20
N GLN A 353 29.66 13.83 -31.93
CA GLN A 353 30.84 13.08 -31.51
C GLN A 353 30.90 11.67 -32.13
N TRP A 354 29.76 10.97 -32.20
CA TRP A 354 29.69 9.64 -32.79
C TRP A 354 29.87 9.68 -34.31
N ILE A 355 29.15 10.59 -35.01
CA ILE A 355 29.27 10.79 -36.46
C ILE A 355 30.70 11.18 -36.85
N GLY A 356 31.35 12.05 -36.07
CA GLY A 356 32.73 12.46 -36.32
C GLY A 356 33.74 11.30 -36.27
N ARG A 357 33.46 10.23 -35.53
CA ARG A 357 34.31 9.03 -35.46
C ARG A 357 34.08 8.05 -36.61
N LEU A 358 32.91 8.08 -37.24
CA LEU A 358 32.55 7.16 -38.32
C LEU A 358 33.19 7.53 -39.65
N ARG A 359 33.07 8.81 -40.05
CA ARG A 359 33.55 9.28 -41.34
C ARG A 359 33.88 10.77 -41.26
N GLY A 360 35.10 11.13 -41.65
CA GLY A 360 35.53 12.52 -41.76
C GLY A 360 34.72 13.29 -42.82
N GLY A 361 34.55 14.60 -42.64
CA GLY A 361 33.82 15.47 -43.58
C GLY A 361 32.31 15.54 -43.38
N LEU A 362 31.76 14.86 -42.36
CA LEU A 362 30.34 14.95 -41.99
C LEU A 362 30.05 16.03 -40.92
N LEU A 363 31.09 16.63 -40.35
CA LEU A 363 30.99 17.75 -39.41
C LEU A 363 31.31 19.07 -40.12
N GLY A 364 30.59 20.12 -39.74
CA GLY A 364 30.90 21.50 -40.10
C GLY A 364 32.14 22.02 -39.37
N ALA A 365 32.57 23.22 -39.73
CA ALA A 365 33.75 23.88 -39.12
C ALA A 365 33.55 24.20 -37.63
N ASP A 366 32.30 24.31 -37.19
CA ASP A 366 31.88 24.51 -35.80
C ASP A 366 31.79 23.20 -34.99
N GLY A 367 32.03 22.04 -35.62
CA GLY A 367 31.89 20.72 -35.01
C GLY A 367 30.45 20.20 -34.92
N ALA A 368 29.47 20.91 -35.48
CA ALA A 368 28.11 20.42 -35.63
C ALA A 368 28.00 19.44 -36.81
N VAL A 369 26.98 18.60 -36.82
CA VAL A 369 26.70 17.71 -37.96
C VAL A 369 26.21 18.53 -39.15
N SER A 370 26.88 18.40 -40.30
CA SER A 370 26.43 19.00 -41.55
C SER A 370 25.28 18.18 -42.12
N ARG A 371 24.03 18.65 -41.94
CA ARG A 371 22.81 17.94 -42.40
C ARG A 371 22.83 17.63 -43.89
N SER A 372 23.33 18.55 -44.72
CA SER A 372 23.43 18.36 -46.17
C SER A 372 24.47 17.30 -46.54
N ALA A 373 25.66 17.34 -45.95
CA ALA A 373 26.71 16.35 -46.18
C ALA A 373 26.31 14.96 -45.68
N LEU A 374 25.70 14.89 -44.49
CA LEU A 374 25.17 13.65 -43.94
C LEU A 374 24.08 13.05 -44.83
N MET A 375 23.11 13.85 -45.29
CA MET A 375 22.07 13.37 -46.21
C MET A 375 22.61 12.90 -47.56
N ALA A 376 23.67 13.53 -48.09
CA ALA A 376 24.32 13.06 -49.31
C ALA A 376 25.02 11.72 -49.05
N ALA A 377 25.80 11.61 -47.98
CA ALA A 377 26.50 10.38 -47.62
C ALA A 377 25.54 9.20 -47.34
N MET A 378 24.41 9.44 -46.65
CA MET A 378 23.39 8.43 -46.39
C MET A 378 22.64 7.97 -47.65
N ARG A 379 22.59 8.80 -48.70
CA ARG A 379 22.00 8.41 -50.00
C ARG A 379 22.91 7.46 -50.77
N GLU A 380 24.22 7.64 -50.66
CA GLU A 380 25.22 6.82 -51.35
C GLU A 380 25.57 5.53 -50.59
N ASP A 381 25.40 5.53 -49.27
CA ASP A 381 25.79 4.42 -48.39
C ASP A 381 24.61 3.95 -47.51
N PRO A 382 23.89 2.89 -47.93
CA PRO A 382 22.77 2.33 -47.18
C PRO A 382 23.13 1.76 -45.80
N VAL A 383 24.39 1.34 -45.60
CA VAL A 383 24.85 0.82 -44.30
C VAL A 383 25.05 1.99 -43.33
N LEU A 384 25.75 3.04 -43.77
CA LEU A 384 25.89 4.28 -43.00
C LEU A 384 24.52 4.86 -42.62
N ARG A 385 23.58 4.88 -43.57
CA ARG A 385 22.20 5.32 -43.32
C ARG A 385 21.57 4.55 -42.17
N ARG A 386 21.64 3.21 -42.22
CA ARG A 386 21.07 2.35 -41.18
C ARG A 386 21.72 2.58 -39.82
N ASP A 387 23.04 2.68 -39.76
CA ASP A 387 23.78 2.87 -38.51
C ASP A 387 23.46 4.23 -37.87
N VAL A 388 23.40 5.29 -38.69
CA VAL A 388 23.04 6.65 -38.24
C VAL A 388 21.60 6.67 -37.74
N GLU A 389 20.65 6.13 -38.51
CA GLU A 389 19.24 6.06 -38.10
C GLU A 389 19.08 5.29 -36.79
N GLN A 390 19.68 4.10 -36.66
CA GLN A 390 19.60 3.29 -35.45
C GLN A 390 20.18 3.99 -34.22
N THR A 391 21.36 4.58 -34.37
CA THR A 391 22.05 5.22 -33.23
C THR A 391 21.33 6.49 -32.79
N VAL A 392 20.95 7.35 -33.73
CA VAL A 392 20.22 8.59 -33.43
C VAL A 392 18.84 8.28 -32.86
N HIS A 393 18.15 7.26 -33.38
CA HIS A 393 16.88 6.80 -32.82
C HIS A 393 17.04 6.29 -31.38
N ALA A 394 18.04 5.45 -31.10
CA ALA A 394 18.26 4.93 -29.75
C ALA A 394 18.55 6.06 -28.73
N LEU A 395 19.42 7.01 -29.09
CA LEU A 395 19.72 8.16 -28.25
C LEU A 395 18.51 9.08 -28.04
N THR A 396 17.70 9.27 -29.08
CA THR A 396 16.48 10.08 -29.01
C THR A 396 15.42 9.41 -28.14
N GLN A 397 15.19 8.10 -28.33
CA GLN A 397 14.29 7.29 -27.50
C GLN A 397 14.68 7.35 -26.03
N GLN A 398 15.98 7.21 -25.73
CA GLN A 398 16.48 7.30 -24.36
C GLN A 398 16.16 8.67 -23.74
N ARG A 399 16.43 9.77 -24.45
CA ARG A 399 16.17 11.12 -23.93
C ARG A 399 14.69 11.41 -23.70
N ILE A 400 13.81 10.89 -24.55
CA ILE A 400 12.35 10.97 -24.36
C ILE A 400 11.91 10.11 -23.17
N ALA A 401 12.47 8.91 -23.00
CA ALA A 401 12.18 8.05 -21.86
C ALA A 401 12.63 8.69 -20.53
N ASP A 402 13.83 9.28 -20.50
CA ASP A 402 14.36 10.00 -19.34
C ASP A 402 13.50 11.22 -18.99
N PHE A 403 13.06 11.98 -20.00
CA PHE A 403 12.12 13.08 -19.83
C PHE A 403 10.83 12.62 -19.15
N TRP A 404 10.21 11.53 -19.64
CA TRP A 404 9.00 11.03 -19.00
C TRP A 404 9.25 10.54 -17.57
N GLN A 405 10.34 9.80 -17.35
CA GLN A 405 10.68 9.29 -16.02
C GLN A 405 10.92 10.43 -15.01
N GLN A 406 11.59 11.50 -15.43
CA GLN A 406 11.85 12.67 -14.61
C GLN A 406 10.53 13.35 -14.18
N HIS A 407 9.62 13.57 -15.12
CA HIS A 407 8.33 14.22 -14.82
C HIS A 407 7.38 13.32 -14.02
N GLU A 408 7.39 12.02 -14.27
CA GLU A 408 6.64 11.04 -13.47
C GLU A 408 7.13 11.00 -12.03
N ASN A 409 8.45 11.01 -11.81
CA ASN A 409 9.04 11.12 -10.46
C ASN A 409 8.71 12.44 -9.77
N ALA A 410 8.45 13.50 -10.53
CA ALA A 410 8.00 14.80 -10.01
C ALA A 410 6.48 14.86 -9.75
N GLY A 411 5.74 13.77 -10.00
CA GLY A 411 4.29 13.71 -9.79
C GLY A 411 3.48 14.48 -10.83
N ILE A 412 4.05 14.74 -12.01
CA ILE A 412 3.31 15.34 -13.11
C ILE A 412 2.34 14.30 -13.69
N PRO A 413 1.04 14.63 -13.86
CA PRO A 413 0.05 13.65 -14.31
C PRO A 413 0.06 13.41 -15.82
N LEU A 414 0.53 14.37 -16.63
CA LEU A 414 0.51 14.30 -18.09
C LEU A 414 1.79 14.94 -18.67
N ALA A 415 2.45 14.28 -19.61
CA ALA A 415 3.53 14.85 -20.40
C ALA A 415 3.49 14.36 -21.85
N ALA A 416 3.90 15.22 -22.78
CA ALA A 416 3.82 14.95 -24.22
C ALA A 416 5.20 14.88 -24.89
N ALA A 417 5.30 14.07 -25.94
CA ALA A 417 6.43 14.03 -26.84
C ALA A 417 5.95 14.27 -28.28
N GLU A 418 6.48 15.28 -28.97
CA GLU A 418 6.26 15.45 -30.40
C GLU A 418 7.22 14.53 -31.17
N ILE A 419 6.66 13.54 -31.87
CA ILE A 419 7.41 12.53 -32.61
C ILE A 419 6.80 12.43 -34.03
N PRO A 420 7.35 13.18 -35.00
CA PRO A 420 6.78 13.25 -36.35
C PRO A 420 6.71 11.90 -37.08
N LEU A 421 7.70 11.02 -36.84
CA LEU A 421 7.89 9.72 -37.47
C LEU A 421 7.58 8.54 -36.52
N TYR A 422 6.65 8.74 -35.58
CA TYR A 422 6.36 7.77 -34.51
C TYR A 422 6.04 6.37 -35.02
N PHE A 423 5.15 6.27 -36.02
CA PHE A 423 4.72 4.99 -36.57
C PHE A 423 5.71 4.43 -37.61
N GLU A 424 6.29 5.32 -38.41
CA GLU A 424 7.29 5.00 -39.43
C GLU A 424 8.51 4.30 -38.83
N CYS A 425 8.96 4.78 -37.67
CA CYS A 425 10.11 4.23 -36.99
C CYS A 425 9.77 3.03 -36.09
N GLY A 426 8.50 2.61 -36.01
CA GLY A 426 8.07 1.49 -35.17
C GLY A 426 8.09 1.79 -33.67
N TRP A 427 8.05 3.06 -33.26
CA TRP A 427 8.21 3.46 -31.86
C TRP A 427 6.98 3.18 -31.00
N GLN A 428 5.85 2.83 -31.61
CA GLN A 428 4.63 2.38 -30.93
C GLN A 428 4.83 1.14 -30.05
N HIS A 429 5.92 0.40 -30.24
CA HIS A 429 6.26 -0.76 -29.42
C HIS A 429 7.41 -0.52 -28.45
N VAL A 430 8.06 0.64 -28.50
CA VAL A 430 9.29 0.94 -27.75
C VAL A 430 8.98 1.41 -26.33
N PHE A 431 8.05 2.36 -26.17
CA PHE A 431 7.83 3.01 -24.89
C PHE A 431 6.86 2.22 -24.00
N ARG A 432 7.18 2.14 -22.69
CA ARG A 432 6.34 1.51 -21.66
C ARG A 432 6.25 2.40 -20.41
N PRO A 433 5.04 2.68 -19.86
CA PRO A 433 3.71 2.37 -20.42
C PRO A 433 3.52 2.94 -21.84
N VAL A 434 2.66 2.30 -22.64
CA VAL A 434 2.41 2.72 -24.03
C VAL A 434 1.78 4.12 -24.02
N PRO A 435 2.36 5.11 -24.71
CA PRO A 435 1.78 6.45 -24.75
C PRO A 435 0.55 6.49 -25.66
N LEU A 436 -0.42 7.32 -25.29
CA LEU A 436 -1.54 7.67 -26.16
C LEU A 436 -1.04 8.50 -27.33
N SER A 437 -1.52 8.22 -28.53
CA SER A 437 -1.11 8.90 -29.76
C SER A 437 -2.19 9.88 -30.25
N VAL A 438 -1.77 11.12 -30.48
CA VAL A 438 -2.59 12.20 -31.04
C VAL A 438 -2.05 12.55 -32.42
N GLY A 439 -2.85 12.25 -33.44
CA GLY A 439 -2.62 12.67 -34.81
C GLY A 439 -3.11 14.10 -35.03
N VAL A 440 -2.26 14.98 -35.55
CA VAL A 440 -2.67 16.32 -35.99
C VAL A 440 -2.87 16.29 -37.49
N HIS A 441 -4.14 16.31 -37.90
CA HIS A 441 -4.56 16.32 -39.29
C HIS A 441 -4.71 17.74 -39.80
N CYS A 442 -4.26 18.00 -41.04
CA CYS A 442 -4.55 19.24 -41.73
C CYS A 442 -4.55 18.96 -43.25
N PRO A 443 -5.57 19.41 -44.01
CA PRO A 443 -5.63 19.18 -45.44
C PRO A 443 -4.38 19.67 -46.19
N LEU A 444 -3.94 18.90 -47.20
CA LEU A 444 -2.74 19.19 -47.98
C LEU A 444 -2.66 20.63 -48.54
N PRO A 445 -3.75 21.24 -49.06
CA PRO A 445 -3.70 22.63 -49.55
C PRO A 445 -3.28 23.62 -48.46
N LEU A 446 -3.79 23.45 -47.23
CA LEU A 446 -3.47 24.31 -46.10
C LEU A 446 -2.05 24.06 -45.58
N ARG A 447 -1.62 22.78 -45.50
CA ARG A 447 -0.24 22.44 -45.11
C ARG A 447 0.78 23.01 -46.08
N SER A 448 0.49 22.94 -47.38
CA SER A 448 1.35 23.47 -48.44
C SER A 448 1.50 24.99 -48.33
N ALA A 449 0.38 25.71 -48.10
CA ALA A 449 0.41 27.16 -47.88
C ALA A 449 1.26 27.53 -46.65
N ARG A 450 1.01 26.88 -45.50
CA ARG A 450 1.74 27.15 -44.24
C ARG A 450 3.23 26.86 -44.34
N THR A 451 3.62 25.78 -45.03
CA THR A 451 5.04 25.39 -45.17
C THR A 451 5.77 26.27 -46.18
N ALA A 452 5.09 26.73 -47.23
CA ALA A 452 5.62 27.74 -48.14
C ALA A 452 5.86 29.07 -47.41
N GLU A 453 4.88 29.54 -46.63
CA GLU A 453 4.95 30.81 -45.90
C GLU A 453 6.00 30.81 -44.79
N HIS A 454 5.99 29.80 -43.91
CA HIS A 454 6.84 29.82 -42.71
C HIS A 454 8.22 29.18 -42.90
N ARG A 455 8.38 28.27 -43.87
CA ARG A 455 9.63 27.52 -44.08
C ARG A 455 10.22 27.70 -45.48
N GLY A 456 9.55 28.41 -46.38
CA GLY A 456 10.00 28.61 -47.76
C GLY A 456 10.07 27.31 -48.57
N TRP A 457 9.25 26.31 -48.25
CA TRP A 457 9.28 25.03 -48.94
C TRP A 457 8.47 25.09 -50.24
N ASN A 458 9.03 24.50 -51.32
CA ASN A 458 8.30 24.28 -52.57
C ASN A 458 7.54 22.93 -52.53
N GLN A 459 6.63 22.71 -53.49
CA GLN A 459 5.83 21.49 -53.57
C GLN A 459 6.69 20.22 -53.71
N GLU A 460 7.79 20.27 -54.46
CA GLU A 460 8.71 19.13 -54.63
C GLU A 460 9.38 18.70 -53.32
N LYS A 461 9.85 19.66 -52.52
CA LYS A 461 10.46 19.39 -51.22
C LYS A 461 9.47 18.84 -50.21
N MET A 462 8.22 19.31 -50.24
CA MET A 462 7.13 18.75 -49.44
C MET A 462 6.85 17.29 -49.82
N ALA A 463 6.67 17.01 -51.12
CA ALA A 463 6.41 15.66 -51.62
C ALA A 463 7.54 14.68 -51.27
N ALA A 464 8.80 15.10 -51.42
CA ALA A 464 9.96 14.27 -51.08
C ALA A 464 10.04 13.93 -49.57
N LEU A 465 9.60 14.83 -48.68
CA LEU A 465 9.56 14.58 -47.23
C LEU A 465 8.34 13.74 -46.80
N GLU A 466 7.26 13.77 -47.58
CA GLU A 466 6.08 12.92 -47.36
C GLU A 466 6.28 11.49 -47.86
N GLU A 467 7.11 11.27 -48.89
CA GLU A 467 7.42 9.93 -49.40
C GLU A 467 8.04 9.01 -48.33
N TRP A 468 8.68 9.60 -47.32
CA TRP A 468 9.30 8.89 -46.20
C TRP A 468 8.34 8.67 -45.02
N GLN A 469 7.10 9.14 -45.14
CA GLN A 469 6.05 9.04 -44.13
C GLN A 469 4.97 8.04 -44.52
N TRP A 470 4.26 7.53 -43.53
CA TRP A 470 3.02 6.81 -43.80
C TRP A 470 2.02 7.74 -44.48
N PRO A 471 1.19 7.21 -45.40
CA PRO A 471 0.05 7.95 -45.92
C PRO A 471 -0.79 8.55 -44.78
N GLU A 472 -1.26 9.78 -44.94
CA GLU A 472 -1.92 10.54 -43.86
C GLU A 472 -3.11 9.76 -43.27
N ASP A 473 -3.97 9.19 -44.11
CA ASP A 473 -5.12 8.39 -43.66
C ASP A 473 -4.70 7.18 -42.83
N ARG A 474 -3.62 6.51 -43.23
CA ARG A 474 -3.06 5.37 -42.47
C ARG A 474 -2.49 5.84 -41.13
N LYS A 475 -1.80 6.98 -41.09
CA LYS A 475 -1.23 7.56 -39.87
C LYS A 475 -2.31 8.00 -38.90
N MET A 476 -3.32 8.75 -39.38
CA MET A 476 -4.43 9.23 -38.56
C MET A 476 -5.29 8.06 -38.06
N GLY A 477 -5.55 7.05 -38.90
CA GLY A 477 -6.27 5.84 -38.51
C GLY A 477 -5.53 4.96 -37.51
N ALA A 478 -4.21 5.13 -37.35
CA ALA A 478 -3.41 4.44 -36.33
C ALA A 478 -3.32 5.21 -35.00
N CYS A 479 -3.76 6.47 -34.95
CA CYS A 479 -3.73 7.28 -33.74
C CYS A 479 -4.93 6.95 -32.83
N ASP A 480 -4.73 7.01 -31.52
CA ASP A 480 -5.81 6.87 -30.53
C ASP A 480 -6.82 8.04 -30.61
N MET A 481 -6.30 9.22 -30.98
CA MET A 481 -7.08 10.45 -31.11
C MET A 481 -6.58 11.26 -32.30
N VAL A 482 -7.48 12.02 -32.94
CA VAL A 482 -7.14 12.92 -34.05
C VAL A 482 -7.67 14.32 -33.76
N ILE A 483 -6.81 15.32 -33.96
CA ILE A 483 -7.15 16.74 -33.91
C ILE A 483 -7.06 17.29 -35.33
N THR A 484 -8.18 17.73 -35.87
CA THR A 484 -8.24 18.45 -37.15
C THR A 484 -7.83 19.91 -36.96
N ASN A 485 -6.83 20.37 -37.70
CA ASN A 485 -6.27 21.72 -37.65
C ASN A 485 -6.45 22.47 -38.97
N GLU A 486 -7.71 22.76 -39.30
CA GLU A 486 -8.11 23.58 -40.45
C GLU A 486 -8.24 25.07 -40.08
N ASP A 487 -8.24 25.36 -38.79
CA ASP A 487 -8.63 26.63 -38.21
C ASP A 487 -7.42 27.55 -37.91
N ASP A 488 -7.72 28.71 -37.33
CA ASP A 488 -6.74 29.65 -36.78
C ASP A 488 -6.14 29.16 -35.45
N LEU A 489 -5.10 29.88 -35.00
CA LEU A 489 -4.38 29.56 -33.77
C LEU A 489 -5.29 29.53 -32.51
N PRO A 490 -6.21 30.49 -32.28
CA PRO A 490 -7.14 30.44 -31.15
C PRO A 490 -7.98 29.16 -31.09
N ARG A 491 -8.53 28.69 -32.21
CA ARG A 491 -9.29 27.43 -32.24
C ARG A 491 -8.42 26.21 -31.98
N LEU A 492 -7.17 26.20 -32.44
CA LEU A 492 -6.23 25.12 -32.10
C LEU A 492 -5.88 25.11 -30.61
N GLN A 493 -5.74 26.28 -29.98
CA GLN A 493 -5.55 26.41 -28.53
C GLN A 493 -6.76 25.90 -27.74
N GLU A 494 -7.98 26.20 -28.20
CA GLU A 494 -9.21 25.64 -27.62
C GLU A 494 -9.24 24.11 -27.74
N LYS A 495 -8.86 23.56 -28.91
CA LYS A 495 -8.73 22.12 -29.11
C LYS A 495 -7.66 21.49 -28.20
N ALA A 496 -6.55 22.19 -27.93
CA ALA A 496 -5.53 21.75 -26.99
C ALA A 496 -6.07 21.68 -25.56
N ALA A 497 -6.82 22.69 -25.13
CA ALA A 497 -7.48 22.70 -23.81
C ALA A 497 -8.51 21.56 -23.70
N GLY A 498 -9.33 21.36 -24.73
CA GLY A 498 -10.29 20.25 -24.80
C GLY A 498 -9.62 18.87 -24.78
N LEU A 499 -8.44 18.72 -25.39
CA LEU A 499 -7.64 17.50 -25.30
C LEU A 499 -7.18 17.22 -23.87
N VAL A 500 -6.62 18.21 -23.18
CA VAL A 500 -6.16 18.06 -21.78
C VAL A 500 -7.32 17.66 -20.88
N GLU A 501 -8.47 18.30 -21.02
CA GLU A 501 -9.65 17.96 -20.22
C GLU A 501 -10.16 16.55 -20.52
N LYS A 502 -10.18 16.15 -21.80
CA LYS A 502 -10.56 14.78 -22.19
C LYS A 502 -9.60 13.74 -21.60
N LEU A 503 -8.29 13.99 -21.61
CA LEU A 503 -7.29 13.08 -21.03
C LEU A 503 -7.45 12.95 -19.51
N ARG A 504 -7.76 14.06 -18.83
CA ARG A 504 -8.07 14.10 -17.40
C ARG A 504 -9.31 13.26 -17.06
N LEU A 505 -10.39 13.40 -17.84
CA LEU A 505 -11.61 12.62 -17.65
C LEU A 505 -11.36 11.12 -17.83
N LEU A 506 -10.61 10.72 -18.86
CA LEU A 506 -10.22 9.32 -19.08
C LEU A 506 -9.42 8.74 -17.91
N GLU A 507 -8.53 9.54 -17.30
CA GLU A 507 -7.79 9.10 -16.11
C GLU A 507 -8.70 8.94 -14.90
N GLN A 508 -9.65 9.86 -14.71
CA GLN A 508 -10.62 9.78 -13.63
C GLN A 508 -11.51 8.53 -13.77
N GLU A 509 -12.07 8.27 -14.95
CA GLU A 509 -12.87 7.07 -15.23
C GLU A 509 -12.06 5.79 -14.98
N LYS A 510 -10.81 5.75 -15.41
CA LYS A 510 -9.89 4.63 -15.14
C LYS A 510 -9.70 4.44 -13.64
N LYS A 511 -9.45 5.51 -12.88
CA LYS A 511 -9.27 5.45 -11.43
C LYS A 511 -10.54 4.97 -10.71
N GLU A 512 -11.71 5.43 -11.14
CA GLU A 512 -12.99 4.99 -10.60
C GLU A 512 -13.24 3.50 -10.87
N GLU A 513 -12.93 3.01 -12.07
CA GLU A 513 -13.04 1.58 -12.38
C GLU A 513 -12.07 0.71 -11.58
N GLN A 514 -10.84 1.18 -11.39
CA GLN A 514 -9.86 0.52 -10.54
C GLN A 514 -10.31 0.47 -9.08
N ALA A 515 -10.89 1.57 -8.56
CA ALA A 515 -11.44 1.64 -7.21
C ALA A 515 -12.61 0.66 -7.05
N ARG A 516 -13.52 0.58 -8.04
CA ARG A 516 -14.62 -0.40 -8.07
C ARG A 516 -14.08 -1.83 -8.06
N THR A 517 -13.07 -2.11 -8.86
CA THR A 517 -12.45 -3.45 -8.94
C THR A 517 -11.84 -3.86 -7.61
N LEU A 518 -11.07 -2.97 -6.96
CA LEU A 518 -10.54 -3.20 -5.62
C LEU A 518 -11.66 -3.39 -4.58
N GLY A 519 -12.71 -2.57 -4.65
CA GLY A 519 -13.87 -2.65 -3.76
C GLY A 519 -14.60 -4.01 -3.80
N ARG A 520 -14.65 -4.68 -4.96
CA ARG A 520 -15.26 -6.01 -5.10
C ARG A 520 -14.47 -7.09 -4.34
N ILE A 521 -13.16 -6.93 -4.18
CA ILE A 521 -12.28 -7.94 -3.56
C ILE A 521 -12.69 -8.23 -2.11
N TRP A 522 -12.98 -7.19 -1.33
CA TRP A 522 -13.28 -7.33 0.10
C TRP A 522 -14.77 -7.23 0.44
N SER A 523 -15.62 -6.96 -0.55
CA SER A 523 -17.09 -7.00 -0.43
C SER A 523 -17.70 -8.37 -0.74
N SER A 524 -16.87 -9.35 -1.13
CA SER A 524 -17.34 -10.70 -1.44
C SER A 524 -17.47 -11.50 -0.14
N ASP A 525 -18.70 -11.95 0.17
CA ASP A 525 -19.03 -12.82 1.30
C ASP A 525 -18.27 -14.15 1.29
#